data_AF-I9PPR6-F1
#
_entry.id   AF-I9PPR6-F1
#
_cell.length_a   1.000
_cell.length_b   1.000
_cell.length_c   1.000
_cell.angle_alpha   90.00
_cell.angle_beta   90.00
_cell.angle_gamma   90.00
#
_symmetry.space_group_name_H-M   'P 1'
#
loop_
_entity.id
_entity.type
_entity.pdbx_description
1 polymer ?
#
loop_
_entity_poly.entity_id
_entity_poly.type
_entity_poly.pdbx_seq_one_letter_code
_entity_poly.pdbx_strand_id
1 'polypeptide(L)'
;MNNKTIILIIALLTCVGSVYSQGTSPALADTEGKYKYNYVPVSPVSEELMKHIMCPVNYNTGKVELSIPIYEIRTRDFTLPLRLQYDSGGIKVSAGNGVAGLGWNVDFGPTVTRSIQGNPDEEGYLIYNPDFGSWDTSYMHKMTEGMAHEQPDVFFYSTFDA
;
A
#
# COMPACT_ATOMS: atom_id res chain seq x y z
N MET A 1 -37.02 -62.81 3.22
CA MET A 1 -35.72 -62.20 3.58
C MET A 1 -35.80 -61.86 5.06
N ASN A 2 -34.93 -62.44 5.89
CA ASN A 2 -35.08 -62.35 7.35
C ASN A 2 -34.55 -61.00 7.87
N ASN A 3 -35.11 -60.54 8.98
CA ASN A 3 -34.80 -59.25 9.60
C ASN A 3 -33.30 -59.15 9.92
N LYS A 4 -32.69 -60.29 10.30
CA LYS A 4 -31.26 -60.45 10.55
C LYS A 4 -30.40 -60.24 9.31
N THR A 5 -30.86 -60.72 8.15
CA THR A 5 -30.15 -60.52 6.86
C THR A 5 -30.22 -59.08 6.38
N ILE A 6 -31.31 -58.35 6.64
CA ILE A 6 -31.44 -56.94 6.25
C ILE A 6 -30.47 -56.06 7.07
N ILE A 7 -30.36 -56.31 8.37
CA ILE A 7 -29.45 -55.57 9.26
C ILE A 7 -27.98 -55.78 8.84
N LEU A 8 -27.63 -57.00 8.42
CA LEU A 8 -26.28 -57.34 7.98
C LEU A 8 -25.88 -56.62 6.68
N ILE A 9 -26.82 -56.44 5.75
CA ILE A 9 -26.56 -55.75 4.47
C ILE A 9 -26.40 -54.24 4.68
N ILE A 10 -27.20 -53.63 5.56
CA ILE A 10 -27.07 -52.20 5.90
C ILE A 10 -25.73 -51.92 6.59
N ALA A 11 -25.30 -52.79 7.52
CA ALA A 11 -24.02 -52.67 8.20
C ALA A 11 -22.83 -52.81 7.22
N LEU A 12 -22.95 -53.71 6.23
CA LEU A 12 -21.91 -53.90 5.21
C LEU A 12 -21.82 -52.68 4.28
N LEU A 13 -22.95 -52.07 3.90
CA LEU A 13 -22.98 -50.88 3.04
C LEU A 13 -22.33 -49.64 3.70
N THR A 14 -22.46 -49.51 5.02
CA THR A 14 -21.85 -48.40 5.78
C THR A 14 -20.34 -48.53 5.97
N CYS A 15 -19.76 -49.72 5.78
CA CYS A 15 -18.32 -49.94 5.95
C CYS A 15 -17.50 -49.71 4.67
N VAL A 16 -18.12 -49.56 3.50
CA VAL A 16 -17.42 -49.39 2.21
C VAL A 16 -17.49 -47.96 1.65
N GLY A 17 -18.26 -47.07 2.29
CA GLY A 17 -18.22 -45.65 1.98
C GLY A 17 -16.95 -45.05 2.58
N SER A 18 -15.90 -44.89 1.78
CA SER A 18 -14.83 -43.96 2.12
C SER A 18 -15.47 -42.59 2.36
N VAL A 19 -15.60 -42.20 3.63
CA VAL A 19 -15.92 -40.83 3.99
C VAL A 19 -14.71 -40.02 3.56
N TYR A 20 -14.79 -39.39 2.40
CA TYR A 20 -13.95 -38.25 2.09
C TYR A 20 -14.39 -37.15 3.05
N SER A 21 -13.79 -37.12 4.24
CA SER A 21 -13.72 -35.88 5.00
C SER A 21 -12.98 -34.92 4.10
N GLN A 22 -13.65 -33.87 3.62
CA GLN A 22 -12.98 -32.77 2.93
C GLN A 22 -11.84 -32.34 3.86
N GLY A 23 -10.60 -32.52 3.39
CA GLY A 23 -9.44 -32.11 4.15
C GLY A 23 -9.61 -30.63 4.45
N THR A 24 -9.70 -30.28 5.73
CA THR A 24 -9.52 -28.90 6.14
C THR A 24 -8.13 -28.51 5.65
N SER A 25 -8.10 -27.66 4.63
CA SER A 25 -6.86 -27.03 4.21
C SER A 25 -6.30 -26.30 5.44
N PRO A 26 -5.11 -26.66 5.96
CA PRO A 26 -4.57 -26.05 7.18
C PRO A 26 -4.34 -24.54 7.04
N ALA A 27 -4.47 -23.99 5.82
CA ALA A 27 -4.35 -22.57 5.51
C ALA A 27 -5.40 -21.67 6.15
N LEU A 28 -6.51 -22.18 6.71
CA LEU A 28 -7.55 -21.32 7.32
C LEU A 28 -7.46 -21.19 8.85
N ALA A 29 -6.67 -22.02 9.53
CA ALA A 29 -6.66 -22.06 11.01
C ALA A 29 -5.67 -21.10 11.68
N ASP A 30 -4.84 -20.35 10.93
CA ASP A 30 -3.80 -19.44 11.45
C ASP A 30 -3.87 -18.02 10.84
N THR A 31 -5.01 -17.64 10.25
CA THR A 31 -5.13 -16.39 9.47
C THR A 31 -5.53 -15.16 10.31
N GLU A 32 -5.64 -15.29 11.63
CA GLU A 32 -5.93 -14.16 12.52
C GLU A 32 -4.64 -13.42 12.94
N GLY A 33 -3.85 -12.93 11.96
CA GLY A 33 -2.70 -12.07 12.28
C GLY A 33 -1.58 -11.97 11.26
N LYS A 34 -1.65 -12.68 10.13
CA LYS A 34 -0.56 -12.72 9.13
C LYS A 34 -0.77 -11.83 7.90
N TYR A 35 -1.53 -10.74 8.02
CA TYR A 35 -1.42 -9.69 7.02
C TYR A 35 -0.12 -8.91 7.28
N LYS A 36 1.00 -9.44 6.78
CA LYS A 36 2.28 -8.73 6.81
C LYS A 36 2.23 -7.63 5.75
N TYR A 37 1.51 -6.55 6.04
CA TYR A 37 1.63 -5.31 5.27
C TYR A 37 3.06 -4.83 5.40
N ASN A 38 3.83 -4.98 4.33
CA ASN A 38 5.18 -4.46 4.25
C ASN A 38 5.09 -2.94 4.07
N TYR A 39 4.85 -2.22 5.16
CA TYR A 39 4.79 -0.77 5.14
C TYR A 39 6.21 -0.22 5.06
N VAL A 40 6.58 0.31 3.90
CA VAL A 40 7.85 1.01 3.70
C VAL A 40 7.58 2.51 3.85
N PRO A 41 8.06 3.16 4.92
CA PRO A 41 7.89 4.60 5.05
C PRO A 41 8.63 5.31 3.92
N VAL A 42 8.00 6.34 3.35
CA VAL A 42 8.66 7.22 2.37
C VAL A 42 9.74 8.06 3.06
N SER A 43 10.68 8.59 2.27
CA SER A 43 11.69 9.50 2.81
C SER A 43 11.02 10.75 3.43
N PRO A 44 11.63 11.40 4.44
CA PRO A 44 11.04 12.62 5.03
C PRO A 44 10.79 13.72 4.00
N VAL A 45 11.68 13.88 3.03
CA VAL A 45 11.54 14.86 1.94
C VAL A 45 10.34 14.53 1.05
N SER A 46 10.16 13.25 0.72
CA SER A 46 9.01 12.75 -0.02
C SER A 46 7.70 12.92 0.77
N GLU A 47 7.72 12.67 2.08
CA GLU A 47 6.56 12.81 2.97
C GLU A 47 6.06 14.26 3.00
N GLU A 48 6.97 15.23 3.12
CA GLU A 48 6.62 16.65 3.11
C GLU A 48 6.00 17.08 1.77
N LEU A 49 6.57 16.63 0.65
CA LEU A 49 6.01 16.89 -0.67
C LEU A 49 4.60 16.28 -0.81
N MET A 50 4.44 15.01 -0.42
CA MET A 50 3.16 14.32 -0.43
C MET A 50 2.13 15.07 0.43
N LYS A 51 2.52 15.53 1.62
CA LYS A 51 1.66 16.30 2.52
C LYS A 51 1.22 17.61 1.89
N HIS A 52 2.11 18.32 1.20
CA HIS A 52 1.77 19.58 0.52
C HIS A 52 0.76 19.35 -0.61
N ILE A 53 0.95 18.30 -1.42
CA ILE A 53 0.04 17.93 -2.52
C ILE A 53 -1.33 17.48 -1.98
N MET A 54 -1.35 16.61 -0.97
CA MET A 54 -2.60 16.04 -0.43
C MET A 54 -3.37 17.01 0.47
N CYS A 55 -2.68 17.91 1.17
CA CYS A 55 -3.26 18.79 2.17
C CYS A 55 -2.81 20.23 1.90
N PRO A 56 -3.35 20.86 0.84
CA PRO A 56 -3.04 22.25 0.53
C PRO A 56 -3.40 23.13 1.72
N VAL A 57 -2.58 24.14 1.97
CA VAL A 57 -2.84 25.12 3.03
C VAL A 57 -4.10 25.88 2.67
N ASN A 58 -5.03 25.96 3.61
CA ASN A 58 -6.26 26.74 3.46
C ASN A 58 -6.51 27.52 4.74
N TYR A 59 -6.83 28.81 4.63
CA TYR A 59 -7.12 29.68 5.77
C TYR A 59 -8.28 29.18 6.64
N ASN A 60 -9.21 28.40 6.09
CA ASN A 60 -10.29 27.75 6.85
C ASN A 60 -9.78 26.64 7.80
N THR A 61 -8.61 26.06 7.53
CA THR A 61 -8.00 25.04 8.41
C THR A 61 -7.21 25.63 9.57
N GLY A 62 -7.13 26.96 9.69
CA GLY A 62 -6.32 27.64 10.70
C GLY A 62 -4.81 27.54 10.45
N LYS A 63 -4.40 27.07 9.27
CA LYS A 63 -3.00 27.03 8.85
C LYS A 63 -2.60 28.32 8.15
N VAL A 64 -1.37 28.76 8.41
CA VAL A 64 -0.73 29.92 7.78
C VAL A 64 0.20 29.42 6.70
N GLU A 65 0.03 29.93 5.49
CA GLU A 65 0.98 29.72 4.40
C GLU A 65 2.17 30.67 4.59
N LEU A 66 3.36 30.11 4.82
CA LEU A 66 4.61 30.87 4.88
C LEU A 66 5.54 30.35 3.78
N SER A 67 5.75 31.18 2.76
CA SER A 67 6.65 30.90 1.64
C SER A 67 7.70 32.01 1.52
N ILE A 68 8.97 31.65 1.69
CA ILE A 68 10.12 32.55 1.60
C ILE A 68 10.86 32.26 0.28
N PRO A 69 10.89 33.20 -0.69
CA PRO A 69 11.69 33.01 -1.90
C PRO A 69 13.19 33.00 -1.55
N ILE A 70 13.89 31.95 -1.96
CA ILE A 70 15.33 31.78 -1.70
C ILE A 70 16.14 32.27 -2.90
N TYR A 71 15.74 31.82 -4.09
CA TYR A 71 16.43 32.12 -5.33
C TYR A 71 15.49 31.93 -6.52
N GLU A 72 15.83 32.50 -7.67
CA GLU A 72 15.05 32.36 -8.89
C GLU A 72 16.00 32.01 -10.03
N ILE A 73 15.88 30.79 -10.55
CA ILE A 73 16.65 30.34 -11.69
C ILE A 73 15.98 30.89 -12.95
N ARG A 74 16.65 31.82 -13.62
CA ARG A 74 16.15 32.47 -14.83
C ARG A 74 16.86 31.93 -16.06
N THR A 75 16.09 31.40 -17.00
CA THR A 75 16.55 31.07 -18.35
C THR A 75 15.82 31.93 -19.37
N ARG A 76 16.14 31.79 -20.67
CA ARG A 76 15.43 32.51 -21.74
C ARG A 76 13.97 32.07 -21.86
N ASP A 77 13.72 30.78 -21.62
CA ASP A 77 12.45 30.12 -21.96
C ASP A 77 11.57 29.86 -20.73
N PHE A 78 12.14 29.80 -19.53
CA PHE A 78 11.39 29.66 -18.28
C PHE A 78 12.11 30.25 -17.07
N THR A 79 11.31 30.49 -16.03
CA THR A 79 11.76 30.95 -14.71
C THR A 79 11.31 29.94 -13.67
N LEU A 80 12.24 29.46 -12.84
CA LEU A 80 11.96 28.53 -11.75
C LEU A 80 12.27 29.20 -10.39
N PRO A 81 11.23 29.60 -9.63
CA PRO A 81 11.43 30.13 -8.28
C PRO A 81 11.67 28.99 -7.28
N LEU A 82 12.81 29.06 -6.59
CA LEU A 82 13.12 28.20 -5.44
C LEU A 82 12.60 28.86 -4.17
N ARG A 83 11.71 28.16 -3.46
CA ARG A 83 11.01 28.71 -2.29
C ARG A 83 11.19 27.78 -1.10
N LEU A 84 11.34 28.38 0.08
CA LEU A 84 11.28 27.68 1.35
C LEU A 84 9.86 27.81 1.90
N GLN A 85 9.21 26.69 2.19
CA GLN A 85 7.85 26.66 2.69
C GLN A 85 7.81 26.06 4.10
N TYR A 86 7.02 26.65 4.99
CA TYR A 86 6.80 26.12 6.33
C TYR A 86 5.37 25.60 6.49
N ASP A 87 5.22 24.39 7.02
CA ASP A 87 3.90 23.85 7.37
C ASP A 87 3.55 24.19 8.82
N SER A 88 2.64 25.15 8.99
CA SER A 88 2.17 25.58 10.30
C SER A 88 1.20 24.60 10.97
N GLY A 89 0.90 23.45 10.36
CA GLY A 89 -0.02 22.42 10.89
C GLY A 89 0.52 21.61 12.07
N GLY A 90 1.71 21.96 12.58
CA GLY A 90 2.38 21.28 13.68
C GLY A 90 3.28 20.14 13.21
N ILE A 91 4.23 19.79 14.08
CA ILE A 91 5.25 18.78 13.85
C ILE A 91 4.87 17.53 14.65
N LYS A 92 4.76 16.38 13.95
CA LYS A 92 4.51 15.08 14.60
C LYS A 92 5.80 14.55 15.24
N VAL A 93 5.68 13.78 16.33
CA VAL A 93 6.84 13.15 17.00
C VAL A 93 7.59 12.20 16.06
N SER A 94 6.88 11.56 15.14
CA SER A 94 7.45 10.66 14.14
C SER A 94 7.98 11.37 12.89
N ALA A 95 7.85 12.70 12.79
CA ALA A 95 8.27 13.43 11.60
C ALA A 95 9.80 13.42 11.50
N GLY A 96 10.31 12.98 10.35
CA GLY A 96 11.73 13.04 10.05
C GLY A 96 12.19 14.43 9.64
N ASN A 97 13.48 14.70 9.76
CA ASN A 97 14.07 15.94 9.25
C ASN A 97 14.20 15.88 7.72
N GLY A 98 13.60 16.85 7.04
CA GLY A 98 13.83 17.12 5.61
C GLY A 98 15.15 17.86 5.36
N VAL A 99 15.38 18.24 4.10
CA VAL A 99 16.61 18.94 3.65
C VAL A 99 16.78 20.31 4.31
N ALA A 100 15.69 21.02 4.60
CA ALA A 100 15.72 22.32 5.27
C ALA A 100 15.42 22.24 6.77
N GLY A 101 15.34 21.03 7.32
CA GLY A 101 14.99 20.79 8.72
C GLY A 101 13.50 20.51 8.93
N LEU A 102 13.13 20.28 10.18
CA LEU A 102 11.81 19.80 10.56
C LEU A 102 10.72 20.85 10.29
N GLY A 103 9.68 20.46 9.54
CA GLY A 103 8.56 21.35 9.20
C GLY A 103 8.85 22.35 8.09
N TRP A 104 10.06 22.33 7.54
CA TRP A 104 10.50 23.18 6.43
C TRP A 104 10.72 22.34 5.18
N ASN A 105 9.97 22.66 4.14
CA ASN A 105 10.11 22.06 2.84
C ASN A 105 10.75 23.02 1.84
N VAL A 106 11.59 22.52 0.94
CA VAL A 106 12.14 23.30 -0.17
C VAL A 106 11.39 22.92 -1.44
N ASP A 107 10.70 23.90 -2.01
CA ASP A 107 10.07 23.77 -3.31
C ASP A 107 11.13 24.00 -4.40
N PHE A 108 11.51 22.90 -5.05
CA PHE A 108 12.45 22.87 -6.17
C PHE A 108 11.74 22.91 -7.54
N GLY A 109 10.41 23.09 -7.58
CA GLY A 109 9.62 23.01 -8.80
C GLY A 109 9.18 21.57 -9.11
N PRO A 110 9.19 21.15 -10.39
CA PRO A 110 8.66 19.86 -10.78
C PRO A 110 9.33 18.71 -10.06
N THR A 111 8.52 17.88 -9.41
CA THR A 111 9.02 16.78 -8.59
C THR A 111 8.10 15.58 -8.76
N VAL A 112 8.67 14.38 -8.70
CA VAL A 112 7.93 13.11 -8.65
C VAL A 112 8.39 12.32 -7.44
N THR A 113 7.46 11.73 -6.71
CA THR A 113 7.72 10.82 -5.60
C THR A 113 6.73 9.67 -5.61
N ARG A 114 7.11 8.57 -4.97
CA ARG A 114 6.35 7.31 -4.92
C ARG A 114 6.18 6.88 -3.48
N SER A 115 4.98 6.40 -3.16
CA SER A 115 4.69 5.68 -1.92
C SER A 115 4.46 4.22 -2.28
N ILE A 116 5.38 3.36 -1.81
CA ILE A 116 5.33 1.93 -2.03
C ILE A 116 4.24 1.33 -1.13
N GLN A 117 3.30 0.59 -1.72
CA GLN A 117 2.24 -0.13 -1.03
C GLN A 117 2.63 -1.60 -0.98
N GLY A 118 3.32 -2.05 0.08
CA GLY A 118 3.75 -3.45 0.17
C GLY A 118 5.06 -3.71 -0.57
N ASN A 119 4.99 -4.28 -1.77
CA ASN A 119 6.17 -4.56 -2.60
C ASN A 119 6.23 -3.57 -3.76
N PRO A 120 7.44 -3.16 -4.20
CA PRO A 120 7.58 -2.34 -5.39
C PRO A 120 6.81 -2.94 -6.57
N ASP A 121 6.05 -2.10 -7.29
CA ASP A 121 5.39 -2.42 -8.56
C ASP A 121 6.21 -3.34 -9.48
N GLU A 122 7.52 -3.09 -9.63
CA GLU A 122 8.43 -3.86 -10.50
C GLU A 122 8.65 -5.32 -10.02
N GLU A 123 8.40 -5.60 -8.74
CA GLU A 123 8.52 -6.92 -8.12
C GLU A 123 7.15 -7.58 -7.87
N GLY A 124 6.06 -6.90 -8.23
CA GLY A 124 4.70 -7.35 -7.94
C GLY A 124 3.71 -6.95 -9.03
N TYR A 125 3.07 -5.80 -8.85
CA TYR A 125 1.93 -5.35 -9.67
C TYR A 125 2.20 -5.34 -11.19
N LEU A 126 3.42 -5.03 -11.63
CA LEU A 126 3.80 -4.99 -13.05
C LEU A 126 4.18 -6.36 -13.62
N ILE A 127 4.38 -7.37 -12.78
CA ILE A 127 4.66 -8.73 -13.21
C ILE A 127 3.34 -9.38 -13.64
N TYR A 128 3.31 -9.91 -14.87
CA TYR A 128 2.12 -10.59 -15.38
C TYR A 128 1.72 -11.74 -14.45
N ASN A 129 0.51 -11.64 -13.91
CA ASN A 129 -0.09 -12.64 -13.05
C ASN A 129 -1.37 -13.18 -13.71
N PRO A 130 -1.39 -14.45 -14.17
CA PRO A 130 -2.57 -15.04 -14.79
C PRO A 130 -3.73 -15.25 -13.80
N ASP A 131 -3.44 -15.27 -12.50
CA ASP A 131 -4.41 -15.49 -11.43
C ASP A 131 -4.90 -14.16 -10.80
N PHE A 132 -4.69 -13.02 -11.47
CA PHE A 132 -5.05 -11.70 -10.91
C PHE A 132 -6.54 -11.63 -10.52
N GLY A 133 -6.82 -11.24 -9.27
CA GLY A 133 -8.16 -11.15 -8.71
C GLY A 133 -8.85 -12.50 -8.48
N SER A 134 -8.12 -13.62 -8.55
CA SER A 134 -8.67 -14.95 -8.32
C SER A 134 -9.12 -15.14 -6.87
N TRP A 135 -10.25 -15.82 -6.67
CA TRP A 135 -10.72 -16.24 -5.35
C TRP A 135 -10.27 -17.65 -4.98
N ASP A 136 -9.40 -18.28 -5.79
CA ASP A 136 -8.87 -19.60 -5.47
C ASP A 136 -8.10 -19.58 -4.14
N THR A 137 -8.31 -20.61 -3.32
CA THR A 137 -7.72 -20.66 -1.97
C THR A 137 -6.20 -20.69 -2.02
N SER A 138 -5.59 -21.30 -3.04
CA SER A 138 -4.14 -21.32 -3.19
C SER A 138 -3.58 -19.94 -3.56
N TYR A 139 -4.33 -19.17 -4.35
CA TYR A 139 -3.98 -17.81 -4.73
C TYR A 139 -4.09 -16.84 -3.55
N MET A 140 -5.21 -16.90 -2.82
CA MET A 140 -5.40 -16.12 -1.60
C MET A 140 -4.33 -16.43 -0.54
N HIS A 141 -3.85 -17.67 -0.47
CA HIS A 141 -2.75 -18.03 0.42
C HIS A 141 -1.42 -17.36 0.00
N LYS A 142 -1.07 -17.38 -1.30
CA LYS A 142 0.12 -16.68 -1.82
C LYS A 142 0.09 -15.17 -1.54
N MET A 143 -1.10 -14.57 -1.63
CA MET A 143 -1.34 -13.18 -1.23
C MET A 143 -1.02 -12.93 0.25
N THR A 144 -1.51 -13.81 1.13
CA THR A 144 -1.25 -13.68 2.57
C THR A 144 0.22 -13.88 2.95
N GLU A 145 0.96 -14.67 2.17
CA GLU A 145 2.39 -14.90 2.39
C GLU A 145 3.29 -13.80 1.77
N GLY A 146 2.71 -12.85 1.04
CA GLY A 146 3.44 -11.79 0.34
C GLY A 146 4.18 -12.28 -0.91
N MET A 147 3.85 -13.47 -1.40
CA MET A 147 4.41 -14.05 -2.65
C MET A 147 3.65 -13.58 -3.90
N ALA A 148 2.40 -13.14 -3.73
CA ALA A 148 1.61 -12.46 -4.75
C ALA A 148 1.28 -11.05 -4.24
N HIS A 149 1.30 -10.06 -5.14
CA HIS A 149 1.03 -8.67 -4.83
C HIS A 149 0.30 -7.99 -5.99
N GLU A 150 -0.83 -7.35 -5.68
CA GLU A 150 -1.71 -6.71 -6.68
C GLU A 150 -1.96 -5.22 -6.41
N GLN A 151 -1.45 -4.67 -5.31
CA GLN A 151 -1.67 -3.26 -5.02
C GLN A 151 -0.67 -2.44 -5.83
N PRO A 152 -1.13 -1.49 -6.66
CA PRO A 152 -0.23 -0.57 -7.31
C PRO A 152 0.32 0.45 -6.31
N ASP A 153 1.52 0.94 -6.57
CA ASP A 153 2.09 2.05 -5.83
C ASP A 153 1.44 3.38 -6.19
N VAL A 154 1.52 4.34 -5.26
CA VAL A 154 0.93 5.67 -5.45
C VAL A 154 2.01 6.68 -5.79
N PHE A 155 1.89 7.29 -6.96
CA PHE A 155 2.80 8.34 -7.43
C PHE A 155 2.20 9.72 -7.19
N PHE A 156 3.01 10.62 -6.63
CA PHE A 156 2.70 12.02 -6.42
C PHE A 156 3.65 12.84 -7.26
N TYR A 157 3.12 13.80 -8.00
CA TYR A 157 3.93 14.66 -8.84
C TYR A 157 3.41 16.08 -8.85
N SER A 158 4.31 17.01 -9.08
CA SER A 158 4.05 18.40 -9.39
C SER A 158 4.80 18.73 -10.68
N THR A 159 4.17 19.46 -11.59
CA THR A 159 4.75 19.87 -12.87
C THR A 159 4.61 21.38 -13.06
N PHE A 160 5.24 21.95 -14.08
CA PHE A 160 5.15 23.39 -14.34
C PHE A 160 3.72 23.88 -14.70
N ASP A 161 2.87 22.98 -15.20
CA ASP A 161 1.57 23.32 -15.78
C ASP A 161 0.37 22.93 -14.89
N ALA A 162 0.61 22.42 -13.67
CA ALA A 162 -0.41 21.87 -12.78
C ALA A 162 -0.75 22.80 -11.60
#